data_AF-A0A4P9WT61-F1
#
_entry.id   AF-A0A4P9WT61-F1
#
_cell.length_a   1.000
_cell.length_b   1.000
_cell.length_c   1.000
_cell.angle_alpha   90.00
_cell.angle_beta   90.00
_cell.angle_gamma   90.00
#
_symmetry.space_group_name_H-M   'P 1'
#
loop_
_entity.id
_entity.type
_entity.pdbx_description
1 polymer ?
#
loop_
_entity_poly.entity_id
_entity_poly.type
_entity_poly.pdbx_seq_one_letter_code
_entity_poly.pdbx_strand_id
1 'polypeptide(L)' 'GQAADIAIHAREILALRERLNDIYRKHTGQTIDRIGNVLPLLEKAMDRDHFMSPEEAVAFGIVDRIV' A
#
# COMPACT_ATOMS: atom_id res chain seq x y z
N GLY A 1 24.24 -1.34 16.16
CA GLY A 1 23.62 -0.11 16.66
C GLY A 1 23.10 -0.36 18.05
N GLN A 2 22.94 0.69 18.86
CA GLN A 2 22.26 0.55 20.14
C GLN A 2 20.80 0.13 19.91
N ALA A 3 20.18 -0.54 20.87
CA ALA A 3 18.77 -0.94 20.78
C ALA A 3 17.84 0.26 20.51
N ALA A 4 18.22 1.46 20.97
CA ALA A 4 17.55 2.72 20.69
C ALA A 4 17.55 3.09 19.19
N ASP A 5 18.68 2.92 18.50
CA ASP A 5 18.81 3.22 17.06
C ASP A 5 17.90 2.30 16.24
N ILE A 6 17.88 1.00 16.58
CA ILE A 6 17.01 0.00 15.93
C ILE A 6 15.53 0.38 16.11
N ALA A 7 15.14 0.83 17.30
CA ALA A 7 13.76 1.26 17.56
C ALA A 7 13.36 2.56 16.84
N ILE A 8 14.31 3.47 16.62
CA ILE A 8 14.07 4.68 15.82
C ILE A 8 13.86 4.28 14.35
N HIS A 9 14.76 3.49 13.79
CA HIS A 9 14.64 3.04 12.40
C HIS A 9 13.39 2.20 12.15
N ALA A 10 12.99 1.34 13.09
CA ALA A 10 11.74 0.58 12.97
C ALA A 10 10.53 1.52 12.88
N ARG A 11 10.48 2.59 13.68
CA ARG A 11 9.41 3.59 13.62
C ARG A 11 9.41 4.36 12.29
N GLU A 12 10.59 4.72 11.79
CA GLU A 12 10.72 5.39 10.49
C GLU A 12 10.25 4.50 9.33
N ILE A 13 10.59 3.21 9.37
CA ILE A 13 10.13 2.23 8.36
C ILE A 13 8.61 2.11 8.36
N LEU A 14 7.99 2.06 9.54
CA LEU A 14 6.53 2.00 9.66
C LEU A 14 5.86 3.28 9.14
N ALA A 15 6.40 4.45 9.49
CA ALA A 15 5.89 5.73 8.98
C ALA A 15 6.04 5.86 7.46
N LEU A 16 7.14 5.35 6.90
CA LEU A 16 7.34 5.30 5.45
C LEU A 16 6.32 4.38 4.77
N ARG A 17 6.06 3.21 5.35
CA ARG A 17 5.04 2.26 4.83
C ARG A 17 3.65 2.92 4.81
N GLU A 18 3.27 3.62 5.87
CA GLU A 18 1.99 4.34 5.94
C GLU A 18 1.89 5.42 4.85
N ARG A 19 2.95 6.21 4.66
CA ARG A 19 2.99 7.23 3.60
C ARG A 19 2.87 6.63 2.20
N LEU A 20 3.50 5.49 1.95
CA LEU A 20 3.37 4.78 0.67
C LEU A 20 1.93 4.29 0.47
N ASN A 21 1.33 3.66 1.49
CA ASN A 21 -0.06 3.23 1.45
C ASN A 21 -1.02 4.39 1.08
N ASP A 22 -0.81 5.58 1.64
CA ASP A 22 -1.62 6.76 1.33
C ASP A 22 -1.50 7.23 -0.11
N ILE A 23 -0.30 7.15 -0.69
CA ILE A 23 -0.07 7.44 -2.11
C ILE A 23 -0.85 6.44 -2.97
N TYR A 24 -0.73 5.15 -2.69
CA TYR A 24 -1.49 4.12 -3.40
C TYR A 24 -2.99 4.38 -3.29
N ARG A 25 -3.53 4.61 -2.09
CA ARG A 25 -4.95 4.93 -1.87
C ARG A 25 -5.44 6.11 -2.70
N LYS A 26 -4.64 7.17 -2.79
CA LYS A 26 -4.99 8.38 -3.55
C LYS A 26 -5.07 8.09 -5.05
N HIS A 27 -4.16 7.28 -5.58
CA HIS A 27 -4.02 7.08 -7.02
C HIS A 27 -4.85 5.91 -7.55
N THR A 28 -5.09 4.87 -6.76
CA THR A 28 -5.90 3.71 -7.20
C THR A 28 -7.40 3.94 -7.08
N GLY A 29 -7.83 5.09 -6.54
CA GLY A 29 -9.24 5.36 -6.26
C GLY A 29 -9.83 4.45 -5.18
N GLN A 30 -9.02 3.60 -4.55
CA GLN A 30 -9.38 2.78 -3.40
C GLN A 30 -9.40 3.67 -2.15
N THR A 31 -10.35 4.61 -2.12
CA THR A 31 -10.69 5.33 -0.90
C THR A 31 -11.28 4.34 0.10
N ILE A 32 -11.01 4.61 1.38
CA ILE A 32 -11.64 3.93 2.52
C ILE A 32 -13.15 3.85 2.24
N ASP A 33 -13.72 2.64 2.25
CA ASP A 33 -15.16 2.45 2.28
C ASP A 33 -15.74 3.29 3.43
N ARG A 34 -16.97 3.79 3.27
CA ARG A 34 -17.74 4.59 4.23
C ARG A 34 -17.72 4.05 5.69
N ILE A 35 -17.33 2.78 5.90
CA ILE A 35 -17.23 2.08 7.19
C ILE A 35 -15.78 2.07 7.78
N GLY A 36 -14.78 2.62 7.10
CA GLY A 36 -13.39 2.61 7.60
C GLY A 36 -12.52 1.48 7.02
N ASN A 37 -13.05 0.67 6.11
CA ASN A 37 -12.29 -0.38 5.44
C ASN A 37 -11.50 0.23 4.27
N VAL A 38 -10.18 0.35 4.39
CA VAL A 38 -9.33 0.29 3.18
C VAL A 38 -9.64 -1.08 2.56
N LEU A 39 -9.83 -1.14 1.24
CA LEU A 39 -10.10 -2.40 0.56
C LEU A 39 -9.05 -3.42 1.08
N PRO A 40 -9.47 -4.56 1.67
CA PRO A 40 -8.56 -5.52 2.33
C PRO A 40 -7.37 -5.95 1.45
N LEU A 41 -7.51 -5.71 0.14
CA LEU A 41 -6.52 -5.94 -0.89
C LEU A 41 -5.28 -5.05 -0.76
N LEU A 42 -5.36 -3.75 -0.44
CA LEU A 42 -4.15 -2.90 -0.44
C LEU A 42 -3.21 -3.26 0.72
N GLU A 43 -3.73 -3.34 1.94
CA GLU A 43 -2.91 -3.68 3.12
C GLU A 43 -2.33 -5.09 3.01
N LYS A 44 -3.09 -6.03 2.43
CA LYS A 44 -2.68 -7.43 2.24
C LYS A 44 -1.73 -7.60 1.05
N ALA A 45 -1.89 -6.82 -0.01
CA ALA A 45 -0.98 -6.77 -1.15
C ALA A 45 0.33 -6.02 -0.84
N MET A 46 0.31 -5.11 0.14
CA MET A 46 1.50 -4.38 0.60
C MET A 46 2.26 -5.12 1.71
N ASP A 47 1.71 -6.20 2.26
CA ASP A 47 2.36 -6.95 3.35
C ASP A 47 3.47 -7.89 2.87
N ARG A 48 3.36 -8.36 1.63
CA ARG A 48 4.39 -9.13 0.92
C ARG A 48 4.40 -8.71 -0.52
N ASP A 49 5.48 -9.04 -1.24
CA ASP A 49 5.56 -8.82 -2.68
C ASP A 49 4.34 -9.43 -3.38
N HIS A 50 3.53 -8.56 -3.97
CA HIS A 50 2.30 -8.92 -4.66
C HIS A 50 2.46 -8.58 -6.13
N PHE A 51 2.74 -9.61 -6.93
CA PHE A 51 2.82 -9.50 -8.38
C PHE A 51 1.40 -9.60 -8.96
N MET A 52 1.08 -8.67 -9.85
CA MET A 52 -0.22 -8.60 -10.52
C MET A 52 -0.04 -8.85 -12.02
N SER A 53 -0.99 -9.55 -12.64
CA SER A 53 -1.13 -9.55 -14.09
C SER A 53 -1.54 -8.16 -14.60
N PRO A 54 -1.39 -7.86 -15.90
CA PRO A 54 -1.87 -6.60 -16.48
C PRO A 54 -3.36 -6.34 -16.21
N GLU A 55 -4.19 -7.39 -16.26
CA GLU A 55 -5.62 -7.32 -16.00
C GLU A 55 -5.91 -7.00 -14.52
N GLU A 56 -5.16 -7.63 -13.61
CA GLU A 56 -5.25 -7.38 -12.18
C GLU A 56 -4.79 -5.95 -11.84
N ALA A 57 -3.75 -5.45 -12.50
CA ALA A 57 -3.25 -4.08 -12.30
C ALA A 57 -4.26 -3.01 -12.77
N VAL A 58 -5.01 -3.29 -13.84
CA VAL A 58 -6.11 -2.43 -14.28
C VAL A 58 -7.27 -2.48 -13.30
N ALA A 59 -7.68 -3.67 -12.86
CA ALA A 59 -8.75 -3.83 -11.87
C ALA A 59 -8.40 -3.20 -10.51
N PHE A 60 -7.11 -3.22 -10.13
CA PHE A 60 -6.60 -2.60 -8.93
C PHE A 60 -6.51 -1.07 -9.03
N GLY A 61 -6.60 -0.51 -10.24
CA GLY A 61 -6.52 0.94 -10.47
C GLY A 61 -5.10 1.50 -10.53
N ILE A 62 -4.07 0.65 -10.71
CA ILE A 62 -2.68 1.09 -10.94
C ILE A 62 -2.47 1.49 -12.41
N VAL A 63 -3.19 0.84 -13.34
CA VAL A 63 -3.07 1.07 -14.78
C VAL A 63 -4.45 1.41 -15.35
N ASP A 64 -4.54 2.41 -16.23
CA ASP A 64 -5.83 2.83 -16.80
C ASP A 64 -6.37 1.84 -17.86
N ARG A 65 -5.48 1.26 -18.68
CA ARG A 65 -5.83 0.29 -19.74
C ARG A 65 -4.62 -0.48 -20.25
N ILE A 66 -4.87 -1.68 -20.78
CA ILE A 66 -3.90 -2.48 -21.54
C ILE A 66 -4.02 -2.08 -23.02
N VAL A 67 -2.89 -1.89 -23.72
CA VAL A 67 -2.81 -1.52 -25.15
C VAL A 67 -2.29 -2.64 -26.01
#